data_AF-A0A9D4PSK5-F1
#
_entry.id   AF-A0A9D4PSK5-F1
#
_cell.length_a   1.000
_cell.length_b   1.000
_cell.length_c   1.000
_cell.angle_alpha   90.00
_cell.angle_beta   90.00
_cell.angle_gamma   90.00
#
_symmetry.space_group_name_H-M   'P 1'
#
loop_
_entity.id
_entity.type
_entity.pdbx_description
1 polymer ?
#
loop_
_entity_poly.entity_id
_entity_poly.type
_entity_poly.pdbx_seq_one_letter_code
_entity_poly.pdbx_strand_id
1 'polypeptide(L)'
;MNEIRNISFNDRKVVKPIDKKAPDVVFFALRLRINKRILALCMGNHELYMRRRKPDTIQVQQMKAQAHGEKLARKQETEQLRKETEARGMAKKKQQEYAERLRHMQAEMEQG
;
A
#
# COMPACT_ATOMS: atom_id res chain seq x y z
N MET A 1 22.29 4.17 1.59
CA MET A 1 23.56 4.72 1.07
C MET A 1 24.23 5.54 2.16
N ASN A 2 24.88 4.87 3.12
CA ASN A 2 25.64 5.53 4.19
C ASN A 2 27.15 5.46 3.95
N GLU A 3 27.57 4.96 2.78
CA GLU A 3 28.97 4.71 2.43
C GLU A 3 29.45 5.64 1.32
N ILE A 4 28.56 6.46 0.73
CA ILE A 4 28.88 7.37 -0.37
C ILE A 4 28.84 8.80 0.17
N ARG A 5 29.95 9.52 0.00
CA ARG A 5 30.10 10.93 0.36
C ARG A 5 29.64 11.86 -0.74
N ASN A 6 30.03 11.55 -1.98
CA ASN A 6 29.73 12.40 -3.12
C ASN A 6 29.59 11.59 -4.41
N ILE A 7 28.74 12.06 -5.32
CA ILE A 7 28.62 11.54 -6.68
C ILE A 7 28.77 12.71 -7.63
N SER A 8 29.78 12.69 -8.48
CA SER A 8 30.02 13.74 -9.48
C SER A 8 30.11 13.16 -10.89
N PHE A 9 29.98 14.05 -11.88
CA PHE A 9 30.09 13.71 -13.29
C PHE A 9 30.92 14.76 -14.03
N ASN A 10 31.99 14.31 -14.71
CA ASN A 10 32.78 15.10 -15.68
C ASN A 10 33.37 14.14 -16.72
N ASP A 11 32.63 13.87 -17.80
CA ASP A 11 32.84 12.82 -18.84
C ASP A 11 32.90 11.36 -18.34
N ARG A 12 33.36 11.14 -17.12
CA ARG A 12 33.31 9.93 -16.31
C ARG A 12 32.54 10.21 -15.02
N LYS A 13 31.83 9.21 -14.52
CA LYS A 13 31.20 9.31 -13.20
C LYS A 13 32.15 8.84 -12.12
N VAL A 14 32.16 9.60 -11.02
CA VAL A 14 32.99 9.32 -9.84
C VAL A 14 32.08 9.25 -8.62
N VAL A 15 32.12 8.13 -7.92
CA VAL A 15 31.45 7.89 -6.65
C VAL A 15 32.52 7.85 -5.57
N LYS A 16 32.51 8.86 -4.71
CA LYS A 16 33.46 8.99 -3.61
C LYS A 16 32.89 8.36 -2.35
N PRO A 17 33.57 7.40 -1.71
CA PRO A 17 33.12 6.84 -0.45
C PRO A 17 33.21 7.84 0.71
N ILE A 18 32.50 7.58 1.81
CA ILE A 18 32.63 8.30 3.08
C ILE A 18 33.98 8.02 3.71
N ASP A 19 34.43 6.76 3.68
CA ASP A 19 35.78 6.41 4.07
C ASP A 19 36.79 7.06 3.11
N LYS A 20 37.61 7.96 3.64
CA LYS A 20 38.64 8.68 2.87
C LYS A 20 39.77 7.77 2.40
N LYS A 21 39.95 6.59 3.03
CA LYS A 21 40.98 5.61 2.66
C LYS A 21 40.51 4.68 1.54
N ALA A 22 39.20 4.54 1.35
CA ALA A 22 38.64 3.72 0.29
C ALA A 22 38.80 4.41 -1.09
N PRO A 23 39.10 3.66 -2.15
CA PRO A 23 39.29 4.21 -3.49
C PRO A 23 37.97 4.73 -4.07
N ASP A 24 38.07 5.78 -4.89
CA ASP A 24 36.94 6.30 -5.66
C ASP A 24 36.48 5.26 -6.70
N VAL A 25 35.17 5.01 -6.76
CA VAL A 25 34.58 4.14 -7.79
C VAL A 25 34.27 4.96 -9.03
N VAL A 26 34.81 4.55 -10.16
CA VAL A 26 34.68 5.27 -11.43
C VAL A 26 33.99 4.37 -12.44
N PHE A 27 32.98 4.90 -13.14
CA PHE A 27 32.36 4.19 -14.25
C PHE A 27 32.05 5.12 -15.42
N PHE A 28 31.95 4.52 -16.60
CA PHE A 28 31.72 5.21 -17.86
C PHE A 28 30.34 4.81 -18.39
N ALA A 29 29.58 5.80 -18.85
CA ALA A 29 28.37 5.56 -19.61
C ALA A 29 28.54 6.13 -21.01
N LEU A 30 28.15 5.35 -22.03
CA LEU A 30 28.36 5.65 -23.45
C LEU A 30 27.67 6.94 -23.94
N ARG A 31 26.70 7.46 -23.17
CA ARG A 31 25.94 8.67 -23.55
C ARG A 31 25.81 9.62 -22.37
N LEU A 32 26.13 10.89 -22.59
CA LEU A 32 25.99 11.98 -21.62
C LEU A 32 24.59 12.04 -20.96
N ARG A 33 23.53 11.80 -21.74
CA ARG A 33 22.14 11.80 -21.24
C ARG A 33 21.91 10.74 -20.15
N ILE A 34 22.59 9.59 -20.23
CA ILE A 34 22.49 8.52 -19.25
C ILE A 34 23.14 8.96 -17.93
N ASN A 35 24.31 9.60 -18.00
CA ASN A 35 24.99 10.11 -16.81
C ASN A 35 24.15 11.15 -16.05
N LYS A 36 23.50 12.07 -16.76
CA LYS A 36 22.57 13.03 -16.16
C LYS A 36 21.41 12.33 -15.45
N ARG A 37 20.79 11.34 -16.09
CA ARG A 37 19.71 10.53 -15.48
C ARG A 37 20.15 9.79 -14.22
N ILE A 38 21.30 9.11 -14.27
CA ILE A 38 21.84 8.40 -13.10
C ILE A 38 22.10 9.40 -11.96
N LEU A 39 22.58 10.62 -12.26
CA LEU A 39 22.87 11.61 -11.21
C LEU A 39 21.60 12.07 -10.52
N ALA A 40 20.57 12.42 -11.30
CA ALA A 40 19.26 12.81 -10.78
C ALA A 40 18.64 11.71 -9.92
N LEU A 41 18.72 10.45 -10.36
CA LEU A 41 18.24 9.30 -9.58
C LEU A 41 19.01 9.12 -8.28
N CYS A 42 20.35 9.21 -8.31
CA CYS A 42 21.15 9.10 -7.09
C CYS A 42 20.85 10.23 -6.10
N MET A 43 20.72 11.47 -6.57
CA MET A 43 20.39 12.62 -5.72
C MET A 43 18.99 12.49 -5.12
N GLY A 44 17.97 12.20 -5.93
CA GLY A 44 16.60 12.02 -5.46
C GLY A 44 16.46 10.84 -4.50
N ASN A 45 17.11 9.71 -4.78
CA ASN A 45 17.12 8.58 -3.86
C ASN A 45 17.85 8.88 -2.56
N HIS A 46 18.98 9.61 -2.61
CA HIS A 46 19.70 10.00 -1.41
C HIS A 46 18.85 10.94 -0.53
N GLU A 47 18.18 11.91 -1.14
CA GLU A 47 17.26 12.81 -0.42
C GLU A 47 16.12 12.03 0.24
N LEU A 48 15.44 11.15 -0.48
CA LEU A 48 14.38 10.31 0.08
C LEU A 48 14.91 9.38 1.18
N TYR A 49 16.09 8.80 1.01
CA TYR A 49 16.75 7.98 2.02
C TYR A 49 17.02 8.78 3.30
N MET A 50 17.53 10.01 3.17
CA MET A 50 17.79 10.88 4.32
C MET A 50 16.48 11.34 4.99
N ARG A 51 15.44 11.66 4.21
CA ARG A 51 14.10 11.99 4.75
C ARG A 51 13.52 10.85 5.58
N ARG A 52 13.60 9.59 5.11
CA ARG A 52 13.09 8.40 5.82
C ARG A 52 13.83 8.10 7.14
N ARG A 53 15.04 8.61 7.32
CA ARG A 53 15.86 8.41 8.54
C ARG A 53 15.70 9.53 9.55
N LYS A 54 14.96 10.58 9.20
CA LYS A 54 14.53 11.62 10.14
C LYS A 54 13.13 11.28 10.65
N PRO A 55 12.72 11.80 11.82
CA PRO A 55 11.33 11.73 12.24
C PRO A 55 10.39 12.28 11.16
N ASP A 56 9.21 11.68 11.06
CA ASP A 56 8.18 12.17 10.14
C ASP A 56 7.84 13.64 10.44
N THR A 57 7.56 14.40 9.38
CA THR A 57 7.01 15.74 9.54
C THR A 57 5.59 15.66 10.12
N ILE A 58 5.13 16.74 10.76
CA ILE A 58 3.76 16.84 11.30
C ILE A 58 2.72 16.50 10.22
N GLN A 59 2.92 16.99 8.99
CA GLN A 59 2.04 16.69 7.86
C GLN A 59 1.97 15.19 7.55
N VAL A 60 3.11 14.48 7.52
CA VAL A 60 3.13 13.03 7.28
C VAL A 60 2.48 12.27 8.44
N GLN A 61 2.68 12.71 9.68
CA GLN A 61 2.01 12.12 10.84
C GLN A 61 0.49 12.26 10.76
N GLN A 62 -0.01 13.45 10.39
CA GLN A 62 -1.44 13.70 10.17
C GLN A 62 -2.01 12.83 9.05
N MET A 63 -1.31 12.74 7.91
CA MET A 63 -1.71 11.86 6.81
C MET A 63 -1.80 10.39 7.25
N LYS A 64 -0.85 9.91 8.06
CA LYS A 64 -0.89 8.55 8.60
C LYS A 64 -2.06 8.34 9.56
N ALA A 65 -2.32 9.29 10.45
CA ALA A 65 -3.45 9.23 11.38
C ALA A 65 -4.79 9.22 10.63
N GLN A 66 -4.93 10.08 9.61
CA GLN A 66 -6.10 10.11 8.74
C GLN A 66 -6.30 8.77 8.01
N ALA A 67 -5.27 8.26 7.34
CA ALA A 67 -5.34 6.98 6.62
C ALA A 67 -5.69 5.80 7.55
N HIS A 68 -5.21 5.83 8.80
CA HIS A 68 -5.58 4.83 9.80
C HIS A 68 -7.06 4.95 10.19
N GLY A 69 -7.55 6.16 10.45
CA GLY A 69 -8.97 6.43 10.75
C GLY A 69 -9.90 5.98 9.62
N GLU A 70 -9.59 6.35 8.38
CA GLU A 70 -10.36 5.95 7.20
C GLU A 70 -10.38 4.43 7.00
N LYS A 71 -9.25 3.76 7.24
CA LYS A 71 -9.16 2.29 7.17
C LYS A 71 -10.04 1.62 8.21
N LEU A 72 -10.09 2.16 9.44
CA LEU A 72 -10.94 1.61 10.50
C LEU A 72 -12.42 1.83 10.19
N ALA A 73 -12.80 3.04 9.77
CA ALA A 73 -14.17 3.36 9.39
C ALA A 73 -14.67 2.44 8.26
N ARG A 74 -13.86 2.26 7.21
CA ARG A 74 -14.20 1.35 6.09
C ARG A 74 -14.37 -0.10 6.56
N LYS A 75 -13.55 -0.58 7.49
CA LYS A 75 -13.68 -1.93 8.06
C LYS A 75 -15.00 -2.08 8.83
N GLN A 76 -15.35 -1.10 9.65
CA GLN A 76 -16.59 -1.11 10.42
C GLN A 76 -17.81 -1.12 9.51
N GLU A 77 -17.83 -0.26 8.49
CA GLU A 77 -18.89 -0.21 7.48
C GLU A 77 -19.04 -1.54 6.75
N THR A 78 -17.93 -2.13 6.30
CA THR A 78 -17.93 -3.43 5.62
C THR A 78 -18.47 -4.54 6.51
N GLU A 79 -18.08 -4.56 7.79
CA GLU A 79 -18.55 -5.57 8.75
C GLU A 79 -20.04 -5.41 9.07
N GLN A 80 -20.53 -4.18 9.21
CA GLN A 80 -21.95 -3.89 9.40
C GLN A 80 -22.77 -4.37 8.20
N LEU A 81 -22.34 -4.02 6.99
CA LEU A 81 -23.00 -4.44 5.76
C LEU A 81 -23.01 -5.97 5.61
N ARG A 82 -21.91 -6.64 5.99
CA ARG A 82 -21.84 -8.10 5.96
C ARG A 82 -22.85 -8.73 6.90
N LYS A 83 -22.93 -8.26 8.14
CA LYS A 83 -23.89 -8.75 9.15
C LYS A 83 -25.33 -8.54 8.70
N GLU A 84 -25.66 -7.37 8.14
CA GLU A 84 -27.00 -7.09 7.61
C GLU A 84 -27.35 -8.02 6.44
N THR A 85 -26.40 -8.24 5.53
CA THR A 85 -26.58 -9.12 4.37
C THR A 85 -26.78 -10.57 4.81
N GLU A 86 -25.99 -11.07 5.76
CA GLU A 86 -26.13 -12.41 6.34
C GLU A 86 -27.47 -12.58 7.06
N ALA A 87 -27.86 -11.61 7.89
CA ALA A 87 -29.15 -11.63 8.60
C ALA A 87 -30.33 -11.64 7.62
N ARG A 88 -30.29 -10.80 6.58
CA ARG A 88 -31.29 -10.76 5.52
C ARG A 88 -31.35 -12.07 4.73
N GLY A 89 -30.20 -12.68 4.45
CA GLY A 89 -30.12 -13.99 3.80
C GLY A 89 -30.78 -15.09 4.63
N MET A 90 -30.47 -15.14 5.93
CA MET A 90 -31.09 -16.11 6.86
C MET A 90 -32.60 -15.90 6.99
N ALA A 91 -33.06 -14.65 7.09
CA ALA A 91 -34.49 -14.33 7.18
C ALA A 91 -35.25 -14.80 5.91
N LYS A 92 -34.68 -14.54 4.72
CA LYS A 92 -35.25 -15.01 3.45
C LYS A 92 -35.31 -16.53 3.38
N LYS A 93 -34.24 -17.22 3.79
CA LYS A 93 -34.21 -18.69 3.79
C LYS A 93 -35.25 -19.29 4.73
N LYS A 94 -35.37 -18.78 5.96
CA LYS A 94 -36.42 -19.21 6.91
C LYS A 94 -37.82 -18.97 6.37
N GLN A 95 -38.05 -17.82 5.72
CA GLN A 95 -39.34 -17.51 5.12
C GLN A 95 -39.69 -18.50 3.99
N GLN A 96 -38.73 -18.86 3.15
CA GLN A 96 -38.90 -19.88 2.11
C GLN A 96 -39.22 -21.25 2.71
N GLU A 97 -38.46 -21.69 3.73
CA GLU A 97 -38.69 -22.97 4.42
C GLU A 97 -40.10 -23.04 5.05
N TYR A 98 -40.57 -21.97 5.69
CA TYR A 98 -41.93 -21.92 6.23
C TYR A 98 -42.99 -21.94 5.13
N ALA A 99 -42.79 -21.21 4.03
CA ALA A 99 -43.73 -21.20 2.91
C ALA A 99 -43.83 -22.58 2.24
N GLU A 100 -42.72 -23.29 2.08
CA GLU A 100 -42.71 -24.67 1.55
C GLU A 100 -43.44 -25.65 2.47
N ARG A 101 -43.20 -25.58 3.79
CA ARG A 101 -43.92 -26.42 4.77
C ARG A 101 -45.42 -26.15 4.77
N LEU A 102 -45.84 -24.89 4.71
CA LEU A 102 -47.26 -24.53 4.63
C LEU A 102 -47.91 -25.08 3.35
N ARG A 103 -47.23 -24.98 2.20
CA ARG A 103 -47.73 -25.57 0.95
C ARG A 103 -47.86 -27.08 1.04
N HIS A 104 -46.89 -27.76 1.65
CA HIS A 104 -46.95 -29.21 1.84
C HIS A 104 -48.15 -29.62 2.70
N MET A 105 -48.34 -28.97 3.84
CA MET A 105 -49.49 -29.23 4.72
C MET A 105 -50.83 -28.95 4.02
N GLN A 106 -50.93 -27.87 3.23
CA GLN A 106 -52.14 -27.57 2.46
C GLN A 106 -52.45 -28.68 1.44
N ALA A 107 -51.43 -29.16 0.71
CA ALA A 107 -51.60 -30.24 -0.25
C ALA A 107 -52.02 -31.57 0.43
N GLU A 108 -51.50 -31.87 1.62
CA GLU A 108 -51.91 -33.06 2.39
C GLU A 108 -53.37 -32.96 2.87
N MET A 109 -53.81 -31.77 3.29
CA MET A 109 -55.20 -31.54 3.71
C MET A 109 -56.21 -31.59 2.55
N GLU A 110 -55.79 -31.26 1.33
CA GLU A 110 -56.65 -31.32 0.13
C GLU A 110 -56.76 -32.73 -0.46
N GLN A 111 -55.87 -33.65 -0.08
CA GLN A 111 -55.84 -35.04 -0.58
C GLN A 111 -56.52 -36.06 0.36
N GLY A 112 -56.89 -35.66 1.58
CA GLY A 112 -57.62 -36.48 2.57
C GLY A 112 -59.09 -36.12 2.65
#